data_AF-A0A7C5HV10-F1
#
_entry.id   AF-A0A7C5HV10-F1
#
_cell.length_a   1.000
_cell.length_b   1.000
_cell.length_c   1.000
_cell.angle_alpha   90.00
_cell.angle_beta   90.00
_cell.angle_gamma   90.00
#
_symmetry.space_group_name_H-M   'P 1'
#
loop_
_entity.id
_entity.type
_entity.pdbx_description
1 polymer ?
#
loop_
_entity_poly.entity_id
_entity_poly.type
_entity_poly.pdbx_seq_one_letter_code
_entity_poly.pdbx_strand_id
1 'polypeptide(L)' 'MKTISIVLIGLLSLTLMLSSATMVFASPADVDGCYDNHQRCTERALMGDYGFIKTTLMLTACDVALFSCVVAISI' A
#
# COMPACT_ATOMS: atom_id res chain seq x y z
N MET A 1 22.13 -26.74 -11.03
CA MET A 1 21.05 -25.88 -11.58
C MET A 1 19.64 -26.36 -11.20
N LYS A 2 19.33 -27.67 -11.22
CA LYS A 2 17.99 -28.19 -10.84
C LYS A 2 17.57 -27.96 -9.38
N THR A 3 18.50 -28.04 -8.42
CA THR A 3 18.21 -27.87 -6.98
C THR A 3 17.83 -26.43 -6.60
N ILE A 4 18.47 -25.43 -7.21
CA ILE A 4 18.18 -24.01 -6.98
C ILE A 4 16.74 -23.68 -7.42
N SER A 5 16.28 -24.28 -8.51
CA SER A 5 14.92 -24.06 -9.02
C SER A 5 13.84 -24.58 -8.07
N ILE A 6 14.07 -25.74 -7.43
CA ILE A 6 13.10 -26.35 -6.50
C ILE A 6 13.02 -25.54 -5.20
N VAL A 7 14.16 -25.04 -4.71
CA VAL A 7 14.21 -24.18 -3.53
C VAL A 7 13.47 -22.86 -3.79
N LEU A 8 13.64 -22.26 -4.97
CA LEU A 8 12.96 -21.03 -5.35
C LEU A 8 11.43 -21.21 -5.43
N ILE A 9 10.98 -22.33 -6.01
CA ILE A 9 9.56 -22.68 -6.12
C ILE A 9 8.95 -22.93 -4.73
N GLY A 10 9.69 -23.60 -3.84
CA GLY A 10 9.26 -23.85 -2.46
C GLY A 10 9.10 -22.54 -1.67
N LEU A 11 10.05 -21.62 -1.79
CA LEU A 11 9.98 -20.29 -1.17
C LEU A 11 8.79 -19.47 -1.68
N LEU A 12 8.54 -19.46 -3.01
CA LEU A 12 7.39 -18.76 -3.59
C LEU A 12 6.04 -19.33 -3.13
N SER A 13 5.97 -20.66 -2.99
CA SER A 13 4.75 -21.34 -2.54
C SER A 13 4.46 -21.03 -1.08
N LEU A 14 5.50 -20.97 -0.25
CA LEU A 14 5.38 -20.68 1.17
C LEU A 14 4.96 -19.22 1.42
N THR A 15 5.48 -18.27 0.65
CA THR A 15 5.04 -16.86 0.75
C THR A 15 3.60 -16.67 0.29
N LEU A 16 3.16 -17.37 -0.76
CA LEU A 16 1.76 -17.32 -1.23
C LEU A 16 0.76 -17.85 -0.19
N MET A 17 1.11 -18.95 0.49
CA MET A 17 0.26 -19.54 1.53
C MET A 17 0.18 -18.67 2.78
N LEU A 18 1.28 -17.99 3.13
CA LEU A 18 1.32 -17.11 4.30
C LEU A 18 0.50 -15.83 4.10
N SER A 19 0.41 -15.32 2.87
CA SER A 19 -0.44 -14.16 2.52
C SER A 19 -1.95 -14.43 2.57
N SER A 20 -2.40 -15.69 2.53
CA SER A 20 -3.83 -16.03 2.59
C SER A 20 -4.39 -16.19 4.02
N ALA A 21 -3.54 -16.20 5.04
CA ALA A 21 -3.94 -16.46 6.43
C ALA A 21 -4.43 -15.21 7.18
N THR A 22 -4.22 -14.04 6.61
CA THR A 22 -4.64 -12.74 7.13
C THR A 22 -5.69 -12.23 6.15
N MET A 23 -6.95 -12.52 6.45
CA MET A 23 -8.07 -11.84 5.81
C MET A 23 -8.87 -11.20 6.94
N VAL A 24 -8.36 -10.09 7.47
CA VAL A 24 -9.13 -9.17 8.30
C VAL A 24 -10.22 -8.61 7.41
N PHE A 25 -11.47 -8.81 7.82
CA PHE A 25 -12.60 -8.23 7.11
C PHE A 25 -12.56 -6.71 7.32
N ALA A 26 -12.02 -6.02 6.32
CA ALA A 26 -12.17 -4.59 6.11
C ALA A 26 -13.64 -4.15 6.28
N SER A 27 -13.92 -3.23 7.20
CA SER A 27 -15.19 -2.52 7.13
C SER A 27 -15.16 -1.54 5.95
N PRO A 28 -16.24 -1.40 5.17
CA PRO A 28 -16.32 -0.35 4.14
C PRO A 28 -16.01 1.06 4.68
N ALA A 29 -16.40 1.33 5.94
CA ALA A 29 -16.11 2.60 6.61
C ALA A 29 -14.60 2.84 6.84
N ASP A 30 -13.81 1.78 7.01
CA ASP A 30 -12.37 1.89 7.20
C ASP A 30 -11.67 2.20 5.86
N VAL A 31 -12.19 1.63 4.76
CA VAL A 31 -11.69 1.89 3.39
C VAL A 31 -12.00 3.32 2.95
N ASP A 32 -13.22 3.81 3.19
CA ASP A 32 -13.61 5.19 2.89
C ASP A 32 -12.70 6.20 3.63
N GLY A 33 -12.34 5.91 4.88
CA GLY A 33 -11.39 6.72 5.65
C GLY A 33 -10.00 6.82 5.01
N CYS A 34 -9.52 5.78 4.32
CA CYS A 34 -8.25 5.83 3.59
C CYS A 34 -8.31 6.82 2.41
N TYR A 35 -9.41 6.78 1.64
CA TYR A 35 -9.60 7.67 0.50
C TYR A 35 -9.80 9.12 0.93
N ASP A 36 -10.56 9.37 2.00
CA ASP A 36 -10.72 10.72 2.57
C ASP A 36 -9.37 11.32 3.01
N ASN A 37 -8.53 10.51 3.68
CA ASN A 37 -7.20 10.96 4.08
C ASN A 37 -6.27 11.22 2.88
N HIS A 38 -6.34 10.39 1.84
CA HIS A 38 -5.61 10.60 0.60
C HIS A 38 -6.01 11.91 -0.09
N GLN A 39 -7.31 12.19 -0.20
CA GLN A 39 -7.82 13.42 -0.80
C GLN A 39 -7.33 14.65 -0.03
N ARG A 40 -7.43 14.63 1.31
CA ARG A 40 -6.95 15.73 2.16
C ARG A 40 -5.44 15.92 2.08
N CYS A 41 -4.67 14.84 1.97
CA CYS A 41 -3.23 14.88 1.77
C CYS A 41 -2.88 15.55 0.44
N THR A 42 -3.54 15.12 -0.63
CA THR A 42 -3.36 15.63 -1.99
C THR A 42 -3.69 17.12 -2.08
N GLU A 43 -4.81 17.56 -1.51
CA GLU A 43 -5.17 18.98 -1.43
C GLU A 43 -4.08 19.80 -0.72
N ARG A 44 -3.59 19.34 0.44
CA ARG A 44 -2.54 20.04 1.19
C ARG A 44 -1.21 20.08 0.45
N ALA A 45 -0.87 19.04 -0.31
CA ALA A 45 0.34 18.98 -1.11
C ALA A 45 0.32 19.99 -2.26
N LEU A 46 -0.84 20.16 -2.90
CA LEU A 46 -1.05 21.08 -4.01
C LEU A 46 -1.24 22.54 -3.57
N MET A 47 -1.87 22.76 -2.41
CA MET A 47 -2.05 24.09 -1.84
C MET A 47 -0.77 24.67 -1.23
N GLY A 48 0.22 23.83 -0.95
CA GLY A 48 1.46 24.30 -0.35
C GLY A 48 2.48 24.76 -1.40
N ASP A 49 3.01 25.96 -1.20
CA ASP A 49 4.09 26.55 -2.02
C ASP A 49 5.45 25.91 -1.71
N TYR A 50 5.59 24.63 -2.04
CA TYR A 50 6.80 23.83 -1.77
C TYR A 50 7.76 23.75 -2.97
N GLY A 51 7.33 24.21 -4.14
CA GLY A 51 8.03 23.99 -5.40
C GLY A 51 7.86 22.56 -5.94
N PHE A 52 8.10 22.39 -7.25
CA PHE A 52 7.74 21.19 -7.99
C PHE A 52 8.22 19.88 -7.35
N ILE A 53 9.52 19.78 -7.03
CA ILE A 53 10.13 18.55 -6.49
C ILE A 53 9.46 18.12 -5.18
N LYS A 54 9.25 19.07 -4.28
CA LYS A 54 8.74 18.78 -2.94
C LYS A 54 7.24 18.50 -2.97
N THR A 55 6.50 19.17 -3.85
CA THR A 55 5.10 18.82 -4.15
C THR A 55 5.00 17.40 -4.70
N THR A 56 5.84 17.00 -5.66
CA THR A 56 5.85 15.62 -6.20
C THR A 56 6.14 14.60 -5.10
N LEU A 57 7.13 14.83 -4.24
CA LEU A 57 7.42 13.94 -3.12
C LEU A 57 6.24 13.81 -2.14
N MET A 58 5.55 14.92 -1.84
CA MET A 58 4.36 14.90 -1.00
C MET A 58 3.22 14.10 -1.64
N LEU A 59 2.98 14.27 -2.94
CA LEU A 59 1.98 13.49 -3.68
C LEU A 59 2.30 12.00 -3.65
N THR A 60 3.57 11.63 -3.91
CA THR A 60 4.02 10.24 -3.80
C THR A 60 3.83 9.68 -2.39
N ALA A 61 4.07 10.48 -1.35
CA ALA A 61 3.83 10.07 0.03
C ALA A 61 2.33 9.83 0.30
N CYS A 62 1.44 10.66 -0.24
CA CYS A 62 -0.01 10.45 -0.15
C CYS A 62 -0.41 9.11 -0.78
N ASP A 63 0.11 8.78 -1.97
CA ASP A 63 -0.20 7.53 -2.68
C ASP A 63 0.30 6.29 -1.93
N VAL A 64 1.52 6.33 -1.38
CA VAL A 64 2.07 5.23 -0.58
C VAL A 64 1.25 5.02 0.70
N ALA A 65 0.81 6.09 1.34
CA ALA A 65 -0.03 6.01 2.54
C ALA A 65 -1.39 5.38 2.21
N LEU A 66 -2.02 5.75 1.09
CA LEU A 66 -3.27 5.14 0.63
C LEU A 66 -3.09 3.64 0.38
N PHE A 67 -2.05 3.26 -0.36
CA PHE A 67 -1.75 1.85 -0.61
C PHE A 67 -1.57 1.08 0.69
N SER A 68 -0.76 1.60 1.63
CA SER A 68 -0.54 0.95 2.92
C SER A 68 -1.83 0.84 3.74
N CYS A 69 -2.68 1.86 3.72
CA CYS A 69 -3.96 1.88 4.45
C CYS A 69 -4.92 0.82 3.91
N VAL A 70 -5.12 0.80 2.59
CA VAL A 70 -6.00 -0.18 1.92
C VAL A 70 -5.46 -1.60 2.08
N VAL A 71 -4.16 -1.82 1.92
CA VAL A 71 -3.54 -3.14 2.08
C VAL A 71 -3.63 -3.64 3.51
N ALA A 72 -3.36 -2.78 4.51
CA ALA A 72 -3.47 -3.16 5.93
C ALA A 72 -4.91 -3.53 6.33
N ILE A 73 -5.90 -2.97 5.65
CA ILE A 73 -7.31 -3.29 5.83
C ILE A 73 -7.72 -4.57 5.07
N SER A 74 -7.01 -4.90 3.99
CA SER A 74 -7.26 -6.08 3.14
C SER A 74 -6.59 -7.37 3.65
N ILE A 75 -5.70 -7.25 4.65
CA ILE A 75 -4.88 -8.29 5.29
C ILE A 75 -5.42 -8.50 6.69
#